data_AF-A0A431Q0N0-F1
#
_entry.id   AF-A0A431Q0N0-F1
#
_cell.length_a   1.000
_cell.length_b   1.000
_cell.length_c   1.000
_cell.angle_alpha   90.00
_cell.angle_beta   90.00
_cell.angle_gamma   90.00
#
_symmetry.space_group_name_H-M   'P 1'
#
loop_
_entity.id
_entity.type
_entity.pdbx_description
1 polymer ?
#
loop_
_entity_poly.entity_id
_entity_poly.type
_entity_poly.pdbx_seq_one_letter_code
_entity_poly.pdbx_strand_id
1 'polypeptide(L)' 'LGVVICLNIESIRQFFSWMTGRILFNPELYFLSQLPAKMDPRETTYVVIMALGLSFIATVFPAWRAARLDPVEALRYE' A
#
# COMPACT_ATOMS: atom_id res chain seq x y z
N LEU A 1 -4.02 0.74 -4.72
CA LEU A 1 -5.31 0.93 -4.00
C LEU A 1 -5.30 2.17 -3.10
N GLY A 2 -4.38 2.30 -2.14
CA GLY A 2 -4.33 3.46 -1.23
C GLY A 2 -4.29 4.82 -1.93
N VAL A 3 -3.47 4.98 -2.99
CA VAL A 3 -3.40 6.21 -3.78
C VAL A 3 -4.76 6.60 -4.38
N VAL A 4 -5.44 5.63 -4.99
CA VAL A 4 -6.76 5.82 -5.61
C VAL A 4 -7.81 6.21 -4.58
N ILE A 5 -7.81 5.56 -3.41
CA ILE A 5 -8.73 5.88 -2.32
C ILE A 5 -8.50 7.32 -1.81
N CYS A 6 -7.23 7.70 -1.65
CA CYS A 6 -6.87 9.03 -1.16
C CYS A 6 -7.31 10.14 -2.12
N LEU A 7 -7.16 9.93 -3.44
CA LEU A 7 -7.63 10.87 -4.47
C LEU A 7 -9.16 10.94 -4.57
N ASN A 8 -9.87 9.88 -4.21
CA ASN A 8 -11.32 9.79 -4.30
C ASN A 8 -12.03 9.89 -2.93
N ILE A 9 -11.31 10.31 -1.89
CA ILE A 9 -11.80 10.24 -0.50
C ILE A 9 -13.12 11.01 -0.29
N GLU A 10 -13.29 12.10 -1.03
CA GLU A 10 -14.44 12.98 -0.93
C GLU A 10 -15.65 12.38 -1.66
N SER A 11 -15.43 11.76 -2.81
CA SER A 11 -16.46 11.04 -3.56
C SER A 11 -16.95 9.82 -2.77
N ILE A 12 -16.03 9.09 -2.12
CA ILE A 12 -16.35 7.99 -1.21
C ILE A 12 -17.17 8.51 -0.02
N ARG A 13 -16.75 9.60 0.62
CA ARG A 13 -17.49 10.23 1.72
C ARG A 13 -18.91 10.62 1.32
N GLN A 14 -19.09 11.23 0.16
CA GLN A 14 -20.39 11.64 -0.36
C GLN A 14 -21.28 10.44 -0.68
N PHE A 15 -20.73 9.38 -1.28
CA PHE A 15 -21.46 8.14 -1.55
C PHE A 15 -22.02 7.53 -0.26
N PHE A 16 -21.20 7.43 0.79
CA PHE A 16 -21.66 6.97 2.09
C PHE A 16 -22.67 7.95 2.70
N SER A 17 -22.44 9.26 2.63
CA SER A 17 -23.38 10.26 3.17
C SER A 17 -24.76 10.17 2.53
N TRP A 18 -24.82 9.93 1.22
CA TRP A 18 -26.05 9.69 0.48
C TRP A 18 -26.73 8.39 0.93
N MET A 19 -25.97 7.31 1.11
CA MET A 19 -26.50 6.02 1.56
C MET A 19 -27.07 6.07 2.98
N THR A 20 -26.37 6.72 3.92
CA THR A 20 -26.82 6.80 5.32
C THR A 20 -27.80 7.95 5.58
N GLY A 21 -28.03 8.84 4.61
CA GLY A 21 -28.90 10.01 4.76
C GLY A 21 -28.42 11.02 5.82
N ARG A 22 -27.17 10.91 6.29
CA ARG A 22 -26.58 11.77 7.33
C ARG A 22 -25.27 12.37 6.83
N ILE A 23 -24.96 13.57 7.32
CA ILE A 23 -23.66 14.21 7.09
C ILE A 23 -22.65 13.51 8.00
N LEU A 24 -21.81 12.64 7.42
CA LEU A 24 -20.81 11.84 8.16
C LEU A 24 -19.83 12.69 8.97
N PHE A 25 -19.50 13.88 8.46
CA PHE A 25 -18.63 14.85 9.11
C PHE A 25 -19.30 16.21 9.05
N ASN A 26 -20.05 16.56 10.09
CA ASN A 26 -20.71 17.86 10.18
C ASN A 26 -19.65 18.96 10.40
N PRO A 27 -19.49 19.92 9.46
CA PRO A 27 -18.52 21.01 9.59
C PRO A 27 -18.72 21.88 10.84
N GLU A 28 -19.93 21.95 11.40
CA GLU A 28 -20.21 22.72 12.61
C GLU A 28 -19.70 22.06 13.89
N LEU A 29 -19.68 20.72 13.92
CA LEU A 29 -19.20 19.94 15.07
C LEU A 29 -17.70 19.66 15.00
N TYR A 30 -17.19 19.43 13.78
CA TYR A 30 -15.79 19.05 13.58
C TYR A 30 -14.92 20.18 13.04
N PHE A 31 -15.49 21.33 12.64
CA PHE A 31 -14.78 22.42 11.94
C PHE A 31 -14.02 21.95 10.69
N LEU A 32 -14.39 20.78 10.16
CA LEU A 32 -13.81 20.16 8.96
C LEU A 32 -14.84 20.27 7.83
N SER A 33 -14.60 21.18 6.89
CA SER A 33 -15.44 21.35 5.69
C SER A 33 -15.28 20.22 4.68
N GLN A 34 -14.15 19.52 4.72
CA GLN A 34 -13.79 18.41 3.85
C GLN A 34 -12.87 17.46 4.60
N LEU A 35 -12.83 16.18 4.20
CA LEU A 35 -11.91 15.22 4.80
C LEU A 35 -10.50 15.48 4.23
N PRO A 36 -9.52 15.95 5.02
CA PRO A 36 -8.22 16.31 4.48
C PRO A 36 -7.37 15.06 4.25
N ALA A 37 -7.48 14.47 3.06
CA ALA A 37 -6.60 13.38 2.63
C ALA A 37 -5.32 13.95 2.00
N LYS A 38 -4.36 14.32 2.85
CA LYS A 38 -3.06 14.83 2.40
C LYS A 38 -2.09 13.67 2.19
N MET A 39 -1.94 13.26 0.93
CA MET A 39 -0.87 12.35 0.54
C MET A 39 0.37 13.15 0.15
N ASP A 40 1.52 12.77 0.68
CA ASP A 40 2.80 13.23 0.16
C ASP A 40 3.33 12.21 -0.87
N PRO A 41 3.39 12.56 -2.17
CA PRO A 41 3.92 11.68 -3.20
C PRO A 41 5.38 11.29 -2.96
N ARG A 42 6.17 12.15 -2.30
CA ARG A 42 7.57 11.92 -2.01
C ARG A 42 7.73 10.81 -0.99
N GLU A 43 7.03 10.92 0.14
CA GLU A 43 7.03 9.89 1.19
C GLU A 43 6.51 8.56 0.65
N THR A 44 5.42 8.61 -0.12
CA THR A 44 4.84 7.41 -0.74
C THR A 44 5.83 6.72 -1.67
N THR A 45 6.54 7.48 -2.50
CA THR A 45 7.54 6.95 -3.42
C THR A 45 8.74 6.36 -2.67
N TYR A 46 9.23 7.01 -1.60
CA TYR A 46 10.31 6.46 -0.79
C TYR A 46 9.94 5.13 -0.15
N VAL A 47 8.74 5.01 0.41
CA VAL A 47 8.25 3.76 1.01
C VAL A 47 8.20 2.64 -0.05
N VAL A 48 7.70 2.93 -1.25
CA VAL A 48 7.63 1.95 -2.35
C VAL A 48 9.03 1.48 -2.76
N ILE A 49 9.98 2.41 -2.96
CA ILE A 49 11.35 2.08 -3.32
C ILE A 49 12.02 1.25 -2.24
N MET A 50 11.85 1.61 -0.97
CA MET A 50 12.42 0.89 0.16
C MET A 50 11.85 -0.52 0.28
N ALA A 51 10.53 -0.67 0.15
CA ALA A 51 9.88 -1.98 0.20
C ALA A 51 10.35 -2.90 -0.93
N LEU A 52 10.43 -2.39 -2.16
CA LEU A 52 10.97 -3.15 -3.30
C LEU A 52 12.44 -3.51 -3.07
N GLY A 53 13.27 -2.54 -2.68
CA GLY A 53 14.69 -2.75 -2.41
C GLY A 53 14.93 -3.82 -1.35
N LEU A 54 14.20 -3.77 -0.24
CA LEU A 54 14.29 -4.78 0.82
C LEU A 54 13.80 -6.15 0.35
N SER A 55 12.73 -6.21 -0.45
CA SER A 55 12.22 -7.47 -1.02
C SER A 55 13.26 -8.14 -1.92
N PHE A 56 13.94 -7.38 -2.77
CA PHE A 56 15.04 -7.89 -3.59
C PHE A 56 16.22 -8.35 -2.73
N ILE A 57 16.69 -7.54 -1.78
CA ILE A 57 17.82 -7.92 -0.92
C ILE A 57 17.53 -9.21 -0.14
N ALA A 58 16.31 -9.33 0.40
CA ALA A 58 15.90 -10.51 1.14
C ALA A 58 15.84 -11.78 0.27
N THR A 59 15.51 -11.66 -1.01
CA THR A 59 15.38 -12.80 -1.95
C THR A 59 16.68 -13.15 -2.67
N VAL A 60 17.59 -12.20 -2.84
CA VAL A 60 18.88 -12.42 -3.51
C VAL A 60 19.76 -13.43 -2.75
N PHE A 61 19.82 -13.35 -1.42
CA PHE A 61 20.62 -14.30 -0.62
C PHE A 61 20.19 -15.77 -0.79
N PRO A 62 18.91 -16.16 -0.57
CA PRO A 62 18.48 -17.54 -0.77
C PRO A 62 18.55 -17.97 -2.24
N ALA A 63 18.24 -17.09 -3.20
CA ALA A 63 18.31 -17.41 -4.62
C ALA A 63 19.76 -17.70 -5.05
N TRP A 64 20.71 -16.91 -4.57
CA TRP A 64 22.13 -17.13 -4.86
C TRP A 64 22.66 -18.43 -4.23
N ARG A 65 22.22 -18.73 -3.00
CA ARG A 65 22.53 -20.01 -2.35
C ARG A 65 21.96 -21.19 -3.16
N ALA A 66 20.72 -21.10 -3.62
CA ALA A 66 20.08 -22.16 -4.39
C ALA A 66 20.76 -22.39 -5.76
N ALA A 67 21.18 -21.32 -6.45
CA ALA A 67 21.87 -21.41 -7.73
C ALA A 67 23.25 -22.09 -7.67
N ARG A 68 23.82 -22.24 -6.47
CA ARG A 68 25.10 -22.91 -6.22
C ARG A 68 24.95 -24.35 -5.71
N LEU A 69 23.74 -24.84 -5.50
CA LEU A 69 23.51 -26.25 -5.16
C LEU A 69 23.66 -27.09 -6.43
N ASP A 70 24.47 -28.15 -6.36
CA ASP A 70 24.67 -29.04 -7.49
C ASP A 70 23.35 -29.75 -7.84
N PRO A 71 22.86 -29.65 -9.09
CA PRO A 71 21.55 -30.17 -9.48
C PRO A 71 21.46 -31.70 -9.36
N VAL A 72 22.61 -32.39 -9.36
CA VAL A 72 22.71 -33.86 -9.25
C VAL A 72 22.39 -34.35 -7.83
N GLU A 73 22.65 -33.56 -6.78
CA GLU A 73 22.29 -33.96 -5.41
C GLU A 73 20.82 -33.71 -5.09
N ALA A 74 20.21 -32.65 -5.65
CA ALA A 74 18.78 -32.36 -5.46
C ALA A 74 17.86 -33.47 -6.00
N LEU A 75 18.22 -34.09 -7.13
CA LEU A 75 17.48 -35.20 -7.75
C LEU A 75 17.77 -36.58 -7.14
N ARG A 76 18.81 -36.71 -6.30
CA ARG A 76 19.17 -37.99 -5.64
C ARG A 76 18.44 -38.19 -4.30
N TYR A 77 17.75 -37.15 -3.81
CA TYR A 77 16.95 -37.17 -2.58
C TYR A 77 15.43 -37.04 -2.84
N GLU A 78 15.01 -36.98 -4.11
CA GLU A 78 13.65 -37.37 -4.54
C GLU A 78 13.62 -38.87 -4.84
#